data_AF-A0A7J8PPI3-F1
#
_entry.id   AF-A0A7J8PPI3-F1
#
_cell.length_a   1.000
_cell.length_b   1.000
_cell.length_c   1.000
_cell.angle_alpha   90.00
_cell.angle_beta   90.00
_cell.angle_gamma   90.00
#
_symmetry.space_group_name_H-M   'P 1'
#
loop_
_entity.id
_entity.type
_entity.pdbx_description
1 polymer ?
#
loop_
_entity_poly.entity_id
_entity_poly.type
_entity_poly.pdbx_seq_one_letter_code
_entity_poly.pdbx_strand_id
1 'polypeptide(L)'
;VNLARETLKGLLVHWLAKRRQRHGTQASANGDVVSGKDMTARSSAHSRIEVDGNAENDSLVYPPFEFSTVSPPSIITEGSQGGPWRKKITELDATEDEKDFPLWVLDCVLNNRLPPREKTKCSFYLHPCEGSAVRILTQGKLSAPRILRMHKVVNYVIEKLVLDKPIDSLNIDGTYAAGLGGQPQHSAGGEGSLRSGLKPWQKLRPSIEILCNNQASQSYVLSPEMSLATVRAYIWKRPEDL
;
A
#
# COMPACT_ATOMS: atom_id res chain seq x y z
N VAL A 1 -7.38 -0.01 -13.94
CA VAL A 1 -7.13 1.39 -14.39
C VAL A 1 -6.20 2.08 -13.42
N ASN A 2 -5.06 2.60 -13.87
CA ASN A 2 -4.24 3.49 -13.06
C ASN A 2 -4.69 4.93 -13.34
N LEU A 3 -5.51 5.49 -12.43
CA LEU A 3 -6.07 6.83 -12.61
C LEU A 3 -4.99 7.89 -12.81
N ALA A 4 -3.91 7.85 -12.03
CA ALA A 4 -2.82 8.81 -12.14
C ALA A 4 -2.13 8.78 -13.51
N ARG A 5 -1.94 7.60 -14.10
CA ARG A 5 -1.40 7.46 -15.47
C ARG A 5 -2.33 8.10 -16.49
N GLU A 6 -3.62 7.80 -16.44
CA GLU A 6 -4.58 8.34 -17.41
C GLU A 6 -4.77 9.86 -17.24
N THR A 7 -4.64 10.36 -16.01
CA THR A 7 -4.55 11.81 -15.71
C THR A 7 -3.32 12.43 -16.36
N LEU A 8 -2.12 11.84 -16.22
CA LEU A 8 -0.89 12.38 -16.81
C LEU A 8 -0.93 12.40 -18.34
N LYS A 9 -1.48 11.33 -18.96
CA LYS A 9 -1.71 11.29 -20.40
C LYS A 9 -2.67 12.39 -20.85
N GLY A 10 -3.73 12.64 -20.09
CA GLY A 10 -4.67 13.73 -20.34
C GLY A 10 -4.01 15.11 -20.26
N LEU A 11 -3.17 15.33 -19.25
CA LEU A 11 -2.46 16.61 -19.05
C LEU A 11 -1.48 16.91 -20.19
N LEU A 12 -0.84 15.88 -20.76
CA LEU A 12 0.13 16.01 -21.84
C LEU A 12 -0.43 15.73 -23.24
N VAL A 13 -1.76 15.62 -23.39
CA VAL A 13 -2.40 15.23 -24.65
C VAL A 13 -2.09 16.19 -25.81
N HIS A 14 -2.13 17.51 -25.54
CA HIS A 14 -1.85 18.54 -26.54
C HIS A 14 -0.36 18.55 -26.95
N TRP A 15 0.54 18.44 -25.96
CA TRP A 15 1.97 18.32 -26.20
C TRP A 15 2.30 17.08 -27.05
N LEU A 16 1.74 15.92 -26.72
CA LEU A 16 1.92 14.69 -27.49
C LEU A 16 1.42 14.80 -28.93
N ALA A 17 0.23 15.39 -29.12
CA ALA A 17 -0.35 15.59 -30.45
C ALA A 17 0.55 16.48 -31.31
N LYS A 18 1.03 17.59 -30.76
CA LYS A 18 1.92 18.53 -31.47
C LYS A 18 3.32 17.95 -31.72
N ARG A 19 3.86 17.18 -30.76
CA ARG A 19 5.12 16.46 -30.92
C ARG A 19 5.05 15.47 -32.09
N ARG A 20 3.98 14.68 -32.19
CA ARG A 20 3.78 13.73 -33.31
C ARG A 20 3.67 14.43 -34.65
N GLN A 21 2.96 15.56 -34.71
CA GLN A 21 2.87 16.37 -35.94
C GLN A 21 4.26 16.84 -36.40
N ARG A 22 5.11 17.34 -35.49
CA ARG A 22 6.47 17.78 -35.85
C ARG A 22 7.37 16.65 -36.35
N HIS A 23 7.36 15.50 -35.68
CA HIS A 23 8.17 14.36 -36.10
C HIS A 23 7.68 13.78 -37.45
N GLY A 24 6.37 13.82 -37.71
CA GLY A 24 5.79 13.42 -39.00
C GLY A 24 6.17 14.36 -40.15
N THR A 25 6.23 15.68 -39.92
CA THR A 25 6.61 16.66 -40.95
C THR A 25 8.10 16.58 -41.31
N GLN A 26 8.99 16.29 -40.35
CA GLN A 26 10.41 16.10 -40.65
C GLN A 26 10.70 14.83 -41.46
N ALA A 27 9.88 13.77 -41.34
CA ALA A 27 10.07 12.53 -42.09
C ALA A 27 9.67 12.65 -43.58
N SER A 28 8.87 13.64 -43.96
CA SER A 28 8.35 13.80 -45.32
C SER A 28 9.17 14.73 -46.22
N ALA A 29 10.23 15.37 -45.71
CA ALA A 29 10.96 16.42 -46.43
C ALA A 29 12.22 15.95 -47.18
N ASN A 30 12.67 14.70 -47.03
CA ASN A 30 13.86 14.20 -47.73
C ASN A 30 13.49 13.07 -48.69
N GLY A 31 13.10 13.44 -49.91
CA GLY A 31 13.13 12.56 -51.07
C GLY A 31 14.55 12.49 -51.66
N ASP A 32 15.02 11.25 -51.87
CA ASP A 32 16.14 10.78 -52.70
C ASP A 32 17.49 11.51 -52.71
N VAL A 33 18.53 10.83 -52.18
CA VAL A 33 19.71 10.41 -52.96
C VAL A 33 20.28 9.12 -52.35
N VAL A 34 20.30 8.06 -53.16
CA VAL A 34 21.12 6.86 -52.97
C VAL A 34 22.61 7.22 -53.07
N SER A 35 23.40 6.83 -52.08
CA SER A 35 24.84 6.58 -52.26
C SER A 35 25.33 5.56 -51.24
N GLY A 36 25.62 4.35 -51.70
CA GLY A 36 26.19 3.28 -50.88
C GLY A 36 27.66 3.53 -50.52
N LYS A 37 28.12 2.91 -49.42
CA LYS A 37 29.32 2.06 -49.31
C LYS A 37 29.65 1.74 -47.83
N ASP A 38 29.35 0.49 -47.46
CA ASP A 38 30.09 -0.50 -46.65
C ASP A 38 30.99 -0.18 -45.42
N MET A 39 30.83 -1.09 -44.44
CA MET A 39 31.73 -1.55 -43.34
C MET A 39 31.95 -0.60 -42.14
N THR A 40 31.80 -1.00 -40.88
CA THR A 40 32.44 -2.18 -40.25
C THR A 40 31.77 -2.51 -38.91
N ALA A 41 31.68 -3.80 -38.60
CA ALA A 41 31.27 -4.35 -37.32
C ALA A 41 32.15 -3.92 -36.12
N ARG A 42 31.52 -3.69 -34.97
CA ARG A 42 32.08 -4.11 -33.67
C ARG A 42 30.97 -4.28 -32.63
N SER A 43 30.88 -5.51 -32.14
CA SER A 43 30.00 -5.96 -31.05
C SER A 43 30.61 -5.70 -29.67
N SER A 44 29.83 -6.02 -28.63
CA SER A 44 30.16 -6.22 -27.21
C SER A 44 30.03 -4.97 -26.32
N ALA A 45 29.42 -4.98 -25.13
CA ALA A 45 28.92 -6.08 -24.29
C ALA A 45 27.82 -5.59 -23.30
N HIS A 46 26.84 -6.47 -23.11
CA HIS A 46 26.08 -6.79 -21.90
C HIS A 46 26.04 -5.80 -20.71
N SER A 47 24.83 -5.29 -20.42
CA SER A 47 24.35 -5.10 -19.04
C SER A 47 22.95 -5.70 -18.94
N ARG A 48 22.90 -6.91 -18.39
CA ARG A 48 21.68 -7.66 -18.07
C ARG A 48 21.13 -7.10 -16.78
N ILE A 49 20.14 -6.22 -16.87
CA ILE A 49 19.24 -5.93 -15.75
C ILE A 49 17.94 -6.66 -16.05
N GLU A 50 17.68 -7.70 -15.25
CA GLU A 50 16.45 -8.47 -15.24
C GLU A 50 15.32 -7.54 -14.78
N VAL A 51 14.56 -7.04 -15.75
CA VAL A 51 13.27 -6.37 -15.51
C VAL A 51 12.25 -7.48 -15.35
N ASP A 52 11.98 -7.83 -14.10
CA ASP A 52 10.85 -8.68 -13.76
C ASP A 52 9.55 -8.00 -14.20
N GLY A 53 8.73 -8.80 -14.88
CA GLY A 53 7.61 -8.37 -15.69
C GLY A 53 6.42 -7.93 -14.84
N ASN A 54 5.82 -6.82 -15.24
CA ASN A 54 4.38 -6.66 -15.14
C ASN A 54 3.88 -5.96 -16.40
N ALA A 55 4.06 -6.65 -17.53
CA ALA A 55 3.52 -6.29 -18.84
C ALA A 55 2.06 -6.75 -19.01
N GLU A 56 1.38 -7.17 -17.93
CA GLU A 56 0.06 -7.81 -17.99
C GLU A 56 -1.14 -6.85 -17.82
N ASN A 57 -0.95 -5.54 -17.90
CA ASN A 57 -2.06 -4.58 -17.76
C ASN A 57 -2.50 -3.88 -19.06
N ASP A 58 -1.95 -4.24 -20.22
CA ASP A 58 -2.19 -3.52 -21.48
C ASP A 58 -3.36 -4.07 -22.33
N SER A 59 -4.35 -4.74 -21.73
CA SER A 59 -5.52 -5.24 -22.49
C SER A 59 -6.75 -4.31 -22.49
N LEU A 60 -6.72 -3.17 -21.80
CA LEU A 60 -7.80 -2.19 -21.84
C LEU A 60 -7.19 -0.80 -22.00
N VAL A 61 -7.03 -0.35 -23.24
CA VAL A 61 -6.61 1.02 -23.55
C VAL A 61 -7.79 1.94 -23.24
N TYR A 62 -7.84 2.46 -22.02
CA TYR A 62 -8.76 3.53 -21.68
C TYR A 62 -8.30 4.82 -22.38
N PRO A 63 -9.23 5.64 -22.87
CA PRO A 63 -8.86 6.95 -23.39
C PRO A 63 -8.22 7.78 -22.26
N PRO A 64 -7.23 8.64 -22.58
CA PRO A 64 -6.71 9.60 -21.62
C PRO A 64 -7.83 10.41 -20.95
N PHE A 65 -7.59 10.83 -19.71
CA PHE A 65 -8.55 11.70 -19.02
C PHE A 65 -8.73 13.01 -19.80
N GLU A 66 -9.98 13.38 -20.08
CA GLU A 66 -10.29 14.61 -20.81
C GLU A 66 -10.43 15.79 -19.85
N PHE A 67 -9.67 16.86 -20.11
CA PHE A 67 -9.73 18.08 -19.33
C PHE A 67 -10.51 19.17 -20.08
N SER A 68 -11.19 20.04 -19.32
CA SER A 68 -11.91 21.19 -19.88
C SER A 68 -10.98 22.06 -20.73
N THR A 69 -11.38 22.37 -21.96
CA THR A 69 -10.68 23.32 -22.83
C THR A 69 -11.09 24.77 -22.55
N VAL A 70 -12.25 24.99 -21.92
CA VAL A 70 -12.74 26.31 -21.50
C VAL A 70 -12.00 26.79 -20.25
N SER A 71 -11.65 25.87 -19.36
CA SER A 71 -10.93 26.12 -18.10
C SER A 71 -9.80 25.10 -17.92
N PRO A 72 -8.76 25.15 -18.78
CA PRO A 72 -7.74 24.11 -18.80
C PRO A 72 -6.82 24.17 -17.59
N PRO A 73 -6.43 23.02 -17.03
CA PRO A 73 -5.44 22.97 -15.96
C PRO A 73 -4.10 23.55 -16.42
N SER A 74 -3.29 23.98 -15.45
CA SER A 74 -1.92 24.43 -15.70
C SER A 74 -0.93 23.39 -15.18
N ILE A 75 0.15 23.16 -15.94
CA ILE A 75 1.33 22.43 -15.48
C ILE A 75 2.31 23.46 -14.90
N ILE A 76 2.89 23.13 -13.75
CA ILE A 76 3.97 23.88 -13.13
C ILE A 76 5.14 22.92 -12.93
N THR A 77 6.29 23.22 -13.51
CA THR A 77 7.48 22.37 -13.38
C THR A 77 8.74 23.21 -13.59
N GLU A 78 9.88 22.69 -13.16
CA GLU A 78 11.18 23.33 -13.30
C GLU A 78 11.97 22.60 -14.39
N GLY A 79 12.33 23.34 -15.43
CA GLY A 79 13.01 22.81 -16.61
C GLY A 79 14.48 23.22 -16.69
N SER A 80 15.08 22.94 -17.85
CA SER A 80 16.51 23.18 -18.12
C SER A 80 16.95 24.65 -18.06
N GLN A 81 15.99 25.57 -18.15
CA GLN A 81 16.21 27.03 -18.18
C GLN A 81 16.29 27.68 -16.77
N GLY A 82 16.41 26.89 -15.70
CA GLY A 82 16.83 27.37 -14.38
C GLY A 82 15.75 28.02 -13.52
N GLY A 83 14.48 27.65 -13.71
CA GLY A 83 13.40 28.08 -12.83
C GLY A 83 12.05 27.43 -13.14
N PRO A 84 11.08 27.52 -12.21
CA PRO A 84 9.75 26.99 -12.41
C PRO A 84 9.02 27.80 -13.49
N TRP A 85 8.38 27.10 -14.42
CA TRP A 85 7.49 27.69 -15.42
C TRP A 85 6.07 27.15 -15.23
N ARG A 86 5.09 27.91 -15.70
CA ARG A 86 3.67 27.54 -15.70
C ARG A 86 3.07 27.75 -17.09
N LYS A 87 2.44 26.71 -17.66
CA LYS A 87 1.66 26.80 -18.90
C LYS A 87 0.34 26.06 -18.77
N LYS A 88 -0.72 26.54 -19.42
CA LYS A 88 -1.95 25.74 -19.56
C LYS A 88 -1.67 24.52 -20.42
N ILE A 89 -2.39 23.42 -20.21
CA ILE A 89 -2.22 22.22 -21.04
C ILE A 89 -2.47 22.49 -22.53
N THR A 90 -3.31 23.47 -22.86
CA THR A 90 -3.62 23.90 -24.23
C THR A 90 -2.52 24.77 -24.85
N GLU A 91 -1.63 25.33 -24.04
CA GLU A 91 -0.50 26.18 -24.47
C GLU A 91 0.78 25.36 -24.70
N LEU A 92 0.78 24.08 -24.34
CA LEU A 92 1.90 23.18 -24.63
C LEU A 92 1.92 22.85 -26.12
N ASP A 93 2.91 23.37 -26.81
CA ASP A 93 3.01 23.30 -28.26
C ASP A 93 4.09 22.33 -28.74
N ALA A 94 4.84 21.68 -27.84
CA ALA A 94 6.00 20.81 -28.07
C ALA A 94 7.31 21.55 -28.35
N THR A 95 7.40 22.84 -28.02
CA THR A 95 8.68 23.56 -27.92
C THR A 95 9.43 23.18 -26.65
N GLU A 96 8.73 22.57 -25.68
CA GLU A 96 9.30 22.02 -24.47
C GLU A 96 10.11 20.76 -24.77
N ASP A 97 11.37 20.77 -24.35
CA ASP A 97 12.28 19.64 -24.48
C ASP A 97 11.97 18.56 -23.43
N GLU A 98 12.51 17.36 -23.61
CA GLU A 98 12.36 16.28 -22.62
C GLU A 98 12.94 16.65 -21.25
N LYS A 99 13.89 17.60 -21.20
CA LYS A 99 14.47 18.12 -19.96
C LYS A 99 13.57 19.10 -19.23
N ASP A 100 12.47 19.54 -19.85
CA ASP A 100 11.50 20.45 -19.23
C ASP A 100 10.43 19.71 -18.43
N PHE A 101 10.43 18.38 -18.47
CA PHE A 101 9.53 17.54 -17.69
C PHE A 101 10.31 16.59 -16.76
N PRO A 102 9.76 16.24 -15.59
CA PRO A 102 10.34 15.19 -14.77
C PRO A 102 10.39 13.87 -15.55
N LEU A 103 11.55 13.21 -15.57
CA LEU A 103 11.77 11.98 -16.36
C LEU A 103 10.69 10.91 -16.12
N TRP A 104 10.25 10.73 -14.87
CA TRP A 104 9.22 9.76 -14.52
C TRP A 104 7.85 10.04 -15.17
N VAL A 105 7.54 11.31 -15.47
CA VAL A 105 6.32 11.69 -16.19
C VAL A 105 6.44 11.28 -17.65
N LEU A 106 7.60 11.52 -18.28
CA LEU A 106 7.85 11.12 -19.65
C LEU A 106 7.84 9.61 -19.81
N ASP A 107 8.47 8.87 -18.90
CA ASP A 107 8.41 7.40 -18.90
C ASP A 107 6.99 6.88 -18.73
N CYS A 108 6.19 7.51 -17.87
CA CYS A 108 4.79 7.15 -17.68
C CYS A 108 3.95 7.34 -18.95
N VAL A 109 4.15 8.45 -19.65
CA VAL A 109 3.31 8.88 -20.76
C VAL A 109 3.77 8.30 -22.10
N LEU A 110 5.09 8.22 -22.34
CA LEU A 110 5.68 7.71 -23.58
C LEU A 110 5.90 6.20 -23.54
N ASN A 111 6.44 5.70 -22.43
CA ASN A 111 6.87 4.31 -22.30
C ASN A 111 5.88 3.43 -21.53
N ASN A 112 4.77 4.01 -21.03
CA ASN A 112 3.82 3.34 -20.14
C ASN A 112 4.47 2.76 -18.88
N ARG A 113 5.60 3.32 -18.44
CA ARG A 113 6.37 2.86 -17.28
C ARG A 113 6.18 3.82 -16.11
N LEU A 114 5.61 3.31 -15.03
CA LEU A 114 5.50 4.07 -13.78
C LEU A 114 6.74 3.85 -12.92
N PRO A 115 7.17 4.86 -12.15
CA PRO A 115 8.23 4.65 -11.17
C PRO A 115 7.85 3.51 -10.21
N PRO A 116 8.83 2.70 -9.76
CA PRO A 116 8.58 1.58 -8.85
C PRO A 116 7.81 2.05 -7.62
N ARG A 117 6.76 1.32 -7.25
CA ARG A 117 6.03 1.61 -6.01
C ARG A 117 6.95 1.37 -4.83
N GLU A 118 7.02 2.33 -3.91
CA GLU A 118 7.67 2.09 -2.63
C GLU A 118 7.06 0.86 -1.95
N LYS A 119 7.90 0.11 -1.21
CA LYS A 119 7.48 -1.09 -0.47
C LYS A 119 6.29 -0.74 0.42
N THR A 120 5.09 -1.13 0.01
CA THR A 120 3.85 -0.82 0.73
C THR A 120 3.70 -1.64 2.00
N LYS A 121 4.50 -2.70 2.14
CA LYS A 121 4.54 -3.57 3.32
C LYS A 121 5.74 -3.23 4.20
N CYS A 122 5.49 -3.13 5.49
CA CYS A 122 6.50 -3.17 6.54
C CYS A 122 6.60 -4.60 7.04
N SER A 123 7.81 -5.08 7.30
CA SER A 123 8.00 -6.34 7.99
C SER A 123 8.51 -6.08 9.40
N PHE A 124 8.02 -6.85 10.35
CA PHE A 124 8.31 -6.65 11.76
C PHE A 124 8.16 -7.95 12.55
N TYR A 125 8.75 -7.98 13.75
CA TYR A 125 8.61 -9.07 14.71
C TYR A 125 7.82 -8.60 15.94
N LEU A 126 7.08 -9.53 16.54
CA LEU A 126 6.44 -9.32 17.83
C LEU A 126 7.00 -10.33 18.82
N HIS A 127 7.57 -9.82 19.89
CA HIS A 127 8.10 -10.61 20.98
C HIS A 127 7.38 -10.22 22.28
N PRO A 128 7.08 -11.19 23.16
CA PRO A 128 6.66 -10.89 24.52
C PRO A 128 7.71 -10.01 25.21
N CYS A 129 7.27 -8.98 25.92
CA CYS A 129 8.17 -8.20 26.76
C CYS A 129 8.70 -9.09 27.90
N GLU A 130 9.98 -8.94 28.25
CA GLU A 130 10.59 -9.70 29.35
C GLU A 130 9.82 -9.47 30.66
N GLY A 131 9.51 -10.57 31.38
CA GLY A 131 8.70 -10.51 32.60
C GLY A 131 7.18 -10.39 32.38
N SER A 132 6.71 -10.32 31.13
CA SER A 132 5.27 -10.37 30.83
C SER A 132 4.71 -11.79 30.92
N ALA A 133 3.46 -11.93 31.35
CA ALA A 133 2.71 -13.19 31.34
C ALA A 133 2.26 -13.62 29.93
N VAL A 134 2.58 -12.83 28.89
CA VAL A 134 2.26 -13.12 27.49
C VAL A 134 3.13 -14.26 26.97
N ARG A 135 2.50 -15.36 26.55
CA ARG A 135 3.19 -16.46 25.85
C ARG A 135 3.63 -16.02 24.45
N ILE A 136 4.58 -16.72 23.85
CA ILE A 136 5.13 -16.42 22.51
C ILE A 136 3.99 -16.35 21.50
N LEU A 137 3.63 -15.14 21.10
CA LEU A 137 2.45 -14.86 20.28
C LEU A 137 2.63 -15.30 18.82
N THR A 138 3.86 -15.17 18.32
CA THR A 138 4.23 -15.46 16.93
C THR A 138 5.70 -15.89 16.87
N GLN A 139 5.98 -17.02 16.22
CA GLN A 139 7.33 -17.55 16.08
C GLN A 139 8.03 -17.08 14.78
N GLY A 140 7.53 -16.04 14.11
CA GLY A 140 8.03 -15.65 12.79
C GLY A 140 7.79 -14.19 12.42
N LYS A 141 8.38 -13.80 11.29
CA LYS A 141 8.32 -12.46 10.68
C LYS A 141 6.90 -12.15 10.22
N LEU A 142 6.33 -11.05 10.71
CA LEU A 142 5.05 -10.52 10.24
C LEU A 142 5.27 -9.51 9.13
N SER A 143 4.27 -9.38 8.25
CA SER A 143 4.27 -8.39 7.18
C SER A 143 2.90 -7.75 7.05
N ALA A 144 2.85 -6.42 7.07
CA ALA A 144 1.59 -5.67 7.00
C ALA A 144 1.77 -4.36 6.23
N PRO A 145 0.68 -3.74 5.75
CA PRO A 145 0.76 -2.43 5.11
C PRO A 145 1.41 -1.38 6.01
N ARG A 146 2.30 -0.53 5.48
CA ARG A 146 2.96 0.54 6.25
C ARG A 146 1.98 1.52 6.92
N ILE A 147 0.78 1.66 6.35
CA ILE A 147 -0.32 2.47 6.90
C ILE A 147 -1.04 1.81 8.08
N LEU A 148 -0.82 0.51 8.34
CA LEU A 148 -1.43 -0.18 9.47
C LEU A 148 -1.03 0.53 10.77
N ARG A 149 -2.04 0.86 11.58
CA ARG A 149 -1.85 1.56 12.85
C ARG A 149 -1.61 0.59 14.00
N MET A 150 -0.96 1.08 15.05
CA MET A 150 -0.61 0.27 16.22
C MET A 150 -1.83 -0.29 16.94
N HIS A 151 -2.99 0.39 16.93
CA HIS A 151 -4.22 -0.19 17.49
C HIS A 151 -4.61 -1.52 16.83
N LYS A 152 -4.32 -1.73 15.54
CA LYS A 152 -4.57 -3.02 14.88
C LYS A 152 -3.56 -4.08 15.32
N VAL A 153 -2.32 -3.69 15.55
CA VAL A 153 -1.29 -4.59 16.11
C VAL A 153 -1.67 -4.99 17.55
N VAL A 154 -2.11 -4.05 18.37
CA VAL A 154 -2.65 -4.30 19.72
C VAL A 154 -3.83 -5.27 19.66
N ASN A 155 -4.81 -5.03 18.78
CA ASN A 155 -5.96 -5.94 18.64
C ASN A 155 -5.53 -7.34 18.18
N TYR A 156 -4.57 -7.43 17.25
CA TYR A 156 -3.99 -8.71 16.83
C TYR A 156 -3.39 -9.47 18.01
N VAL A 157 -2.64 -8.78 18.88
CA VAL A 157 -2.09 -9.38 20.11
C VAL A 157 -3.20 -9.85 21.05
N ILE A 158 -4.21 -9.01 21.30
CA ILE A 158 -5.35 -9.38 22.16
C ILE A 158 -6.08 -10.61 21.63
N GLU A 159 -6.39 -10.65 20.33
CA GLU A 159 -7.09 -11.77 19.70
C GLU A 159 -6.26 -13.06 19.84
N LYS A 160 -4.96 -12.99 19.56
CA LYS A 160 -4.05 -14.14 19.68
C LYS A 160 -3.90 -14.62 21.13
N LEU A 161 -3.86 -13.70 22.10
CA LEU A 161 -3.84 -14.03 23.53
C LEU A 161 -5.14 -14.70 24.02
N VAL A 162 -6.29 -14.30 23.47
CA VAL A 162 -7.59 -14.86 23.86
C VAL A 162 -7.82 -16.23 23.23
N LEU A 163 -7.34 -16.45 22.01
CA LEU A 163 -7.42 -17.73 21.30
C LEU A 163 -6.51 -18.81 21.90
N ASP A 164 -5.38 -18.44 22.51
CA ASP A 164 -4.43 -19.38 23.13
C ASP A 164 -4.82 -19.83 24.55
N LYS A 165 -6.07 -19.62 25.01
CA LYS A 165 -6.57 -20.30 26.21
C LYS A 165 -6.79 -21.78 25.90
N PRO A 166 -5.99 -22.72 26.46
CA PRO A 166 -6.30 -24.13 26.34
C PRO A 166 -7.63 -24.39 27.07
N ILE A 167 -8.53 -25.10 26.42
CA ILE A 167 -9.63 -25.80 27.08
C ILE A 167 -8.94 -26.83 27.98
N ASP A 168 -8.70 -26.48 29.24
CA ASP A 168 -8.45 -27.45 30.29
C ASP A 168 -8.61 -26.76 31.65
N SER A 169 -9.21 -27.48 32.59
CA SER A 169 -9.54 -27.13 33.98
C SER A 169 -10.89 -26.43 34.24
N LEU A 170 -11.99 -27.19 34.10
CA LEU A 170 -12.90 -27.34 35.25
C LEU A 170 -13.09 -28.83 35.53
N ASN A 171 -12.63 -29.20 36.71
CA ASN A 171 -12.50 -30.53 37.25
C ASN A 171 -13.70 -30.85 38.15
N ILE A 172 -14.19 -32.09 38.03
CA ILE A 172 -14.70 -32.98 39.10
C ILE A 172 -16.00 -32.66 39.87
N ASP A 173 -16.83 -33.71 39.83
CA ASP A 173 -17.83 -34.25 40.77
C ASP A 173 -19.23 -33.64 40.95
N GLY A 174 -20.20 -34.53 40.80
CA GLY A 174 -21.62 -34.31 41.07
C GLY A 174 -22.50 -35.53 40.76
N THR A 175 -22.12 -36.69 41.28
CA THR A 175 -22.98 -37.87 41.50
C THR A 175 -24.39 -37.51 41.95
N TYR A 176 -25.46 -37.96 41.26
CA TYR A 176 -26.56 -38.77 41.82
C TYR A 176 -27.62 -39.16 40.76
N ALA A 177 -28.34 -40.23 41.09
CA ALA A 177 -29.06 -41.16 40.23
C ALA A 177 -30.52 -40.79 39.89
N ALA A 178 -31.10 -41.65 39.06
CA ALA A 178 -32.48 -41.70 38.57
C ALA A 178 -33.57 -41.74 39.66
N GLY A 179 -34.76 -41.22 39.33
CA GLY A 179 -36.01 -41.45 40.08
C GLY A 179 -37.21 -40.75 39.44
N LEU A 180 -38.20 -41.54 39.01
CA LEU A 180 -39.44 -41.18 38.31
C LEU A 180 -40.50 -40.50 39.21
N GLY A 181 -41.37 -39.68 38.62
CA GLY A 181 -42.79 -39.63 39.00
C GLY A 181 -43.48 -38.25 39.10
N GLY A 182 -44.47 -38.02 38.21
CA GLY A 182 -45.78 -37.48 38.59
C GLY A 182 -45.99 -35.96 38.70
N GLN A 183 -46.46 -35.36 37.59
CA GLN A 183 -47.25 -34.09 37.51
C GLN A 183 -48.64 -34.26 38.22
N PRO A 184 -49.58 -33.27 38.35
CA PRO A 184 -49.56 -31.89 37.82
C PRO A 184 -50.33 -30.76 38.60
N GLN A 185 -50.21 -29.54 38.04
CA GLN A 185 -51.12 -28.37 38.02
C GLN A 185 -51.16 -27.41 39.22
N HIS A 186 -50.79 -26.13 38.98
CA HIS A 186 -51.69 -24.96 39.03
C HIS A 186 -51.10 -23.80 38.19
N SER A 187 -51.79 -23.53 37.07
CA SER A 187 -52.06 -22.29 36.31
C SER A 187 -51.11 -21.07 36.28
N ALA A 188 -50.65 -20.81 35.05
CA ALA A 188 -50.83 -19.58 34.24
C ALA A 188 -50.03 -18.30 34.56
N GLY A 189 -49.06 -18.00 33.68
CA GLY A 189 -48.44 -16.69 33.51
C GLY A 189 -47.15 -16.67 32.66
N GLY A 190 -47.13 -17.32 31.49
CA GLY A 190 -46.08 -17.13 30.48
C GLY A 190 -46.38 -15.92 29.60
N GLU A 191 -45.49 -15.38 28.79
CA GLU A 191 -44.06 -15.56 28.54
C GLU A 191 -43.69 -14.42 27.58
N GLY A 192 -42.45 -13.92 27.60
CA GLY A 192 -42.00 -12.92 26.62
C GLY A 192 -41.02 -11.87 27.12
N SER A 193 -40.41 -12.02 28.30
CA SER A 193 -39.19 -11.27 28.63
C SER A 193 -38.00 -12.13 28.25
N LEU A 194 -37.53 -11.91 27.02
CA LEU A 194 -36.28 -12.46 26.51
C LEU A 194 -35.14 -12.10 27.48
N ARG A 195 -34.84 -12.99 28.41
CA ARG A 195 -33.50 -13.11 28.95
C ARG A 195 -32.62 -13.55 27.79
N SER A 196 -31.85 -12.63 27.25
CA SER A 196 -30.55 -13.03 26.71
C SER A 196 -29.53 -12.05 27.25
N GLY A 197 -28.88 -12.49 28.33
CA GLY A 197 -27.85 -11.75 29.02
C GLY A 197 -26.67 -11.46 28.10
N LEU A 198 -26.57 -10.21 27.65
CA LEU A 198 -25.37 -9.69 27.02
C LEU A 198 -24.49 -8.97 28.05
N LYS A 199 -24.04 -9.66 29.10
CA LYS A 199 -22.83 -9.28 29.85
C LYS A 199 -22.09 -10.49 30.42
N PRO A 200 -21.21 -11.14 29.62
CA PRO A 200 -20.06 -11.84 30.21
C PRO A 200 -18.68 -11.19 29.97
N TRP A 201 -18.54 -10.15 29.13
CA TRP A 201 -17.21 -9.77 28.60
C TRP A 201 -16.67 -8.39 29.04
N GLN A 202 -17.23 -7.76 30.06
CA GLN A 202 -16.71 -6.47 30.58
C GLN A 202 -15.61 -6.60 31.64
N LYS A 203 -15.22 -7.81 32.04
CA LYS A 203 -14.12 -8.02 32.99
C LYS A 203 -12.95 -8.72 32.27
N LEU A 204 -11.82 -8.02 32.24
CA LEU A 204 -10.50 -8.44 31.72
C LEU A 204 -10.32 -8.34 30.20
N ARG A 205 -10.47 -7.12 29.64
CA ARG A 205 -9.66 -6.82 28.44
C ARG A 205 -8.22 -6.63 28.94
N PRO A 206 -7.24 -7.47 28.54
CA PRO A 206 -5.86 -7.23 28.92
C PRO A 206 -5.43 -5.87 28.35
N SER A 207 -4.85 -5.02 29.19
CA SER A 207 -4.20 -3.79 28.74
C SER A 207 -2.89 -4.18 28.05
N ILE A 208 -2.89 -4.15 26.72
CA ILE A 208 -1.72 -4.47 25.91
C ILE A 208 -1.09 -3.16 25.45
N GLU A 209 0.20 -3.02 25.73
CA GLU A 209 1.06 -1.95 25.24
C GLU A 209 2.10 -2.54 24.28
N ILE A 210 2.41 -1.81 23.22
CA ILE A 210 3.47 -2.18 22.28
C ILE A 210 4.66 -1.28 22.55
N LEU A 211 5.81 -1.90 22.82
CA LEU A 211 7.07 -1.21 23.00
C LEU A 211 7.96 -1.44 21.78
N CYS A 212 8.75 -0.43 21.43
CA CYS A 212 9.78 -0.52 20.40
C CYS A 212 11.14 -0.17 21.02
N ASN A 213 12.20 -0.85 20.55
CA ASN A 213 13.57 -0.72 21.07
C ASN A 213 13.69 -1.08 22.57
N ASN A 214 13.41 -2.33 22.93
CA ASN A 214 13.41 -2.86 24.31
C ASN A 214 14.78 -2.87 25.04
N GLN A 215 15.71 -1.96 24.73
CA GLN A 215 16.92 -1.73 25.54
C GLN A 215 16.61 -0.69 26.61
N ALA A 216 17.11 -0.91 27.83
CA ALA A 216 16.77 -0.14 29.04
C ALA A 216 16.86 1.40 28.88
N SER A 217 17.72 1.90 27.99
CA SER A 217 17.92 3.34 27.78
C SER A 217 17.08 3.94 26.63
N GLN A 218 16.36 3.15 25.82
CA GLN A 218 15.64 3.63 24.62
C GLN A 218 14.30 2.92 24.35
N SER A 219 13.61 2.43 25.39
CA SER A 219 12.29 1.81 25.21
C SER A 219 11.21 2.88 24.98
N TYR A 220 10.50 2.79 23.86
CA TYR A 220 9.41 3.69 23.49
C TYR A 220 8.07 2.97 23.50
N VAL A 221 7.12 3.44 24.31
CA VAL A 221 5.73 3.00 24.26
C VAL A 221 5.05 3.64 23.04
N LEU A 222 4.54 2.81 22.13
CA LEU A 222 3.96 3.26 20.88
C LEU A 222 2.50 3.70 21.06
N SER A 223 2.15 4.89 20.56
CA SER A 223 0.76 5.35 20.56
C SER A 223 -0.11 4.54 19.58
N PRO A 224 -1.37 4.17 19.94
CA PRO A 224 -2.27 3.41 19.07
C PRO A 224 -2.56 4.05 17.70
N GLU A 225 -2.38 5.37 17.57
CA GLU A 225 -2.58 6.11 16.32
C GLU A 225 -1.36 6.11 15.39
N MET A 226 -0.17 5.74 15.89
CA MET A 226 1.02 5.65 15.06
C MET A 226 0.88 4.53 14.02
N SER A 227 1.38 4.78 12.81
CA SER A 227 1.47 3.77 11.75
C SER A 227 2.79 3.02 11.80
N LEU A 228 2.86 1.82 11.22
CA LEU A 228 4.12 1.09 11.02
C LEU A 228 5.16 1.94 10.27
N ALA A 229 4.74 2.75 9.30
CA ALA A 229 5.62 3.72 8.62
C ALA A 229 6.22 4.74 9.59
N THR A 230 5.39 5.32 10.48
CA THR A 230 5.85 6.29 11.47
C THR A 230 6.87 5.66 12.42
N VAL A 231 6.58 4.47 12.93
CA VAL A 231 7.49 3.75 13.84
C VAL A 231 8.80 3.44 13.13
N ARG A 232 8.76 2.93 11.88
CA ARG A 232 9.95 2.62 11.08
C ARG A 232 10.79 3.85 10.75
N ALA A 233 10.16 4.99 10.48
CA ALA A 233 10.86 6.22 10.10
C ALA A 233 11.48 6.94 11.31
N TYR A 234 10.76 7.00 12.43
CA TYR A 234 11.13 7.89 13.53
C TYR A 234 11.65 7.18 14.77
N ILE A 235 11.31 5.91 14.99
CA ILE A 235 11.65 5.18 16.23
C ILE A 235 12.65 4.06 15.94
N TRP A 236 12.40 3.23 14.92
CA TRP A 236 13.30 2.13 14.54
C TRP A 236 14.37 2.59 13.55
N LYS A 237 15.53 2.99 14.08
CA LYS A 237 16.65 3.51 13.29
C LYS A 237 17.57 2.45 12.69
N ARG A 238 17.33 1.17 12.99
CA ARG A 238 18.19 0.08 12.53
C ARG A 238 17.81 -0.37 11.11
N PRO A 239 18.74 -0.93 10.33
CA PRO A 239 18.46 -1.35 8.95
C PRO A 239 17.62 -2.63 8.86
N GLU A 240 17.54 -3.43 9.93
CA GLU A 240 16.79 -4.68 9.95
C GLU A 240 15.26 -4.43 9.93
N ASP A 241 14.50 -5.53 9.85
CA ASP A 241 13.05 -5.49 10.06
C ASP A 241 12.73 -4.95 11.46
N LEU A 242 11.56 -4.30 11.59
CA LEU A 242 11.10 -3.67 12.82
C LEU A 242 10.86 -4.65 13.97
#